data_AF-A0A5H2Y9L9-F1
#
_entry.id   AF-A0A5H2Y9L9-F1
#
_cell.length_a   1.000
_cell.length_b   1.000
_cell.length_c   1.000
_cell.angle_alpha   90.00
_cell.angle_beta   90.00
_cell.angle_gamma   90.00
#
_symmetry.space_group_name_H-M   'P 1'
#
loop_
_entity.id
_entity.type
_entity.pdbx_description
1 polymer ?
#
loop_
_entity_poly.entity_id
_entity_poly.type
_entity_poly.pdbx_seq_one_letter_code
_entity_poly.pdbx_strand_id
1 'polypeptide(L)'
;MPLCLQQNPDNTLSVVLPQPVEPSTCSVVALSGAEFVSVQESPWNLTVEQAGQIGGAITLVWAIAWAWRLFAAMVHPSSQPQEKEMS
;
A
#
# COMPACT_ATOMS: atom_id res chain seq x y z
N MET A 1 -0.39 9.86 23.55
CA MET A 1 0.16 10.82 22.58
C MET A 1 1.51 10.30 22.16
N PRO A 2 1.77 10.16 20.85
CA PRO A 2 3.07 9.72 20.36
C PRO A 2 4.17 10.72 20.76
N LEU A 3 5.27 10.23 21.33
CA LEU A 3 6.44 11.04 21.63
C LEU A 3 7.49 10.83 20.54
N CYS A 4 8.00 11.92 19.98
CA CYS A 4 9.10 11.86 19.03
C CYS A 4 10.44 11.76 19.77
N LEU A 5 11.21 10.72 19.39
CA LEU A 5 12.52 10.42 19.93
C LEU A 5 13.57 10.54 18.83
N GLN A 6 14.70 11.14 19.17
CA GLN A 6 15.90 11.17 18.35
C GLN A 6 16.93 10.19 18.91
N GLN A 7 17.46 9.32 18.04
CA GLN A 7 18.59 8.46 18.36
C GLN A 7 19.88 9.28 18.24
N ASN A 8 20.59 9.42 19.35
CA ASN A 8 21.89 10.06 19.41
C ASN A 8 22.98 9.13 18.86
N PRO A 9 24.12 9.67 18.40
CA PRO A 9 25.26 8.86 17.94
C PRO A 9 25.79 7.88 19.00
N ASP A 10 25.57 8.17 20.28
CA ASP A 10 25.94 7.30 21.41
C ASP A 10 24.90 6.20 21.70
N ASN A 11 23.97 5.97 20.78
CA ASN A 11 22.89 4.99 20.88
C ASN A 11 21.91 5.23 22.03
N THR A 12 21.86 6.46 22.57
CA THR A 12 20.86 6.89 23.54
C THR A 12 19.66 7.52 22.84
N LEU A 13 18.47 7.42 23.44
CA LEU A 13 17.26 8.05 22.94
C LEU A 13 16.99 9.33 23.74
N SER A 14 16.75 10.43 23.04
CA SER A 14 16.36 11.70 23.66
C SER A 14 15.04 12.19 23.08
N VAL A 15 14.27 12.90 23.90
CA VAL A 15 12.98 13.46 23.48
C VAL A 15 13.23 14.69 22.63
N VAL A 16 12.61 14.76 21.45
CA VAL A 16 12.65 15.97 20.61
C VAL A 16 11.68 16.99 21.21
N LEU A 17 12.19 18.21 21.48
CA LEU A 17 11.40 19.35 21.95
C LEU A 17 11.47 20.51 20.94
N PRO A 18 10.41 21.32 20.80
CA PRO A 18 9.13 21.24 21.50
C PRO A 18 8.20 20.17 20.90
N GLN A 19 7.34 19.58 21.74
CA GLN A 19 6.25 18.71 21.29
C GLN A 19 4.92 19.47 21.28
N PRO A 20 3.95 19.10 20.43
CA PRO A 20 3.94 17.94 19.52
C PRO A 20 4.67 18.19 18.19
N VAL A 21 5.28 17.13 17.65
CA VAL A 21 5.94 17.14 16.33
C VAL A 21 5.20 16.14 15.43
N GLU A 22 5.14 16.41 14.13
CA GLU A 22 4.53 15.52 13.15
C GLU A 22 5.28 14.16 13.14
N PRO A 23 4.61 13.04 13.47
CA PRO A 23 5.27 11.74 13.67
C PRO A 23 5.91 11.19 12.40
N SER A 24 5.46 11.63 11.21
CA SER A 24 6.04 11.24 9.92
C SER A 24 7.47 11.75 9.72
N THR A 25 7.90 12.74 10.51
CA THR A 25 9.24 13.34 10.44
C THR A 25 10.21 12.82 11.51
N CYS A 26 9.72 11.98 12.43
CA CYS A 26 10.49 11.51 13.58
C CYS A 26 11.21 10.20 13.26
N SER A 27 12.49 10.10 13.66
CA SER A 27 13.27 8.87 13.47
C SER A 27 12.70 7.69 14.25
N VAL A 28 12.19 7.96 15.45
CA VAL A 28 11.59 6.98 16.34
C VAL A 28 10.37 7.63 17.00
N VAL A 29 9.25 6.91 17.02
CA VAL A 29 8.02 7.34 17.68
C VAL A 29 7.70 6.36 18.80
N ALA A 30 7.67 6.87 20.04
CA ALA A 30 7.20 6.09 21.17
C ALA A 30 5.68 6.24 21.29
N LEU A 31 4.97 5.11 21.23
CA LEU A 31 3.53 5.02 21.43
C LEU A 31 3.25 4.59 22.87
N SER A 32 2.16 5.08 23.46
CA SER A 32 1.65 4.49 24.69
C SER A 32 1.14 3.06 24.43
N GLY A 33 1.09 2.21 25.46
CA GLY A 33 0.65 0.82 25.30
C GLY A 33 -0.75 0.68 24.68
N ALA A 34 -1.67 1.58 25.00
CA ALA A 34 -3.01 1.60 24.40
C ALA A 34 -2.97 2.00 22.91
N GLU A 35 -2.14 2.96 22.54
CA GLU A 35 -1.95 3.36 21.14
C GLU A 35 -1.29 2.23 20.33
N PHE A 36 -0.32 1.52 20.92
CA PHE A 36 0.32 0.37 20.27
C PHE A 36 -0.67 -0.76 19.97
N VAL A 37 -1.55 -1.12 20.93
CA VAL A 37 -2.59 -2.13 20.70
C VAL A 37 -3.54 -1.71 19.58
N SER A 38 -3.97 -0.44 19.57
CA SER A 38 -4.86 0.07 18.51
C SER A 38 -4.22 0.05 17.12
N VAL A 39 -2.91 0.28 17.02
CA VAL A 39 -2.16 0.17 15.76
C VAL A 39 -1.97 -1.30 15.39
N GLN A 40 -1.69 -2.18 16.35
CA GLN A 40 -1.47 -3.59 16.11
C GLN A 40 -2.73 -4.33 15.65
N GLU A 41 -3.89 -3.96 16.18
CA GLU A 41 -5.19 -4.49 15.76
C GLU A 41 -5.65 -3.93 14.40
N SER A 42 -4.99 -2.89 13.89
CA SER A 42 -5.34 -2.32 12.60
C SER A 42 -5.01 -3.30 11.48
N PRO A 43 -5.98 -3.64 10.60
CA PRO A 43 -5.73 -4.50 9.44
C PRO A 43 -4.76 -3.87 8.42
N TRP A 44 -4.42 -2.59 8.61
CA TRP A 44 -3.46 -1.84 7.79
C TRP A 44 -2.04 -1.83 8.35
N ASN A 45 -1.83 -2.33 9.56
CA ASN A 45 -0.51 -2.46 10.17
C ASN A 45 0.20 -3.72 9.64
N LEU A 46 0.41 -3.74 8.33
CA LEU A 46 1.05 -4.84 7.62
C LEU A 46 2.57 -4.67 7.68
N THR A 47 3.28 -5.77 7.92
CA THR A 47 4.73 -5.78 7.66
C THR A 47 5.00 -5.66 6.16
N VAL A 48 6.22 -5.28 5.78
CA VAL A 48 6.61 -5.15 4.37
C VAL A 48 6.41 -6.48 3.62
N GLU A 49 6.70 -7.60 4.28
CA GLU A 49 6.51 -8.94 3.73
C GLU A 49 5.03 -9.25 3.49
N GLN A 50 4.16 -8.93 4.46
CA GLN A 50 2.72 -9.13 4.35
C GLN A 50 2.12 -8.25 3.25
N ALA A 51 2.52 -6.98 3.19
CA ALA A 51 2.11 -6.05 2.14
C ALA A 51 2.56 -6.55 0.74
N GLY A 52 3.77 -7.09 0.63
CA GLY A 52 4.29 -7.68 -0.60
C GLY A 52 3.50 -8.90 -1.07
N GLN A 53 3.11 -9.79 -0.14
CA GLN A 53 2.27 -10.95 -0.47
C GLN A 53 0.89 -10.54 -0.99
N ILE A 54 0.23 -9.59 -0.31
CA ILE A 54 -1.09 -9.08 -0.71
C ILE A 54 -1.00 -8.38 -2.07
N GLY A 55 -0.01 -7.49 -2.25
CA GLY A 55 0.21 -6.79 -3.51
C GLY A 55 0.51 -7.74 -4.67
N GLY A 56 1.30 -8.79 -4.41
CA GLY A 56 1.59 -9.85 -5.39
C GLY A 56 0.33 -10.61 -5.80
N ALA A 57 -0.51 -11.00 -4.84
CA ALA A 57 -1.77 -11.70 -5.11
C ALA A 57 -2.74 -10.85 -5.96
N ILE A 58 -2.88 -9.56 -5.65
CA ILE A 58 -3.70 -8.62 -6.42
C ILE A 58 -3.20 -8.53 -7.87
N THR A 59 -1.89 -8.37 -8.04
CA THR A 59 -1.26 -8.26 -9.36
C THR A 59 -1.48 -9.53 -10.19
N LEU A 60 -1.41 -10.70 -9.55
CA LEU A 60 -1.64 -12.00 -10.21
C LEU A 60 -3.09 -12.16 -10.71
N VAL A 61 -4.08 -11.78 -9.89
CA VAL A 61 -5.49 -11.79 -10.31
C VAL A 61 -5.71 -10.86 -11.50
N TRP A 62 -5.12 -9.65 -11.46
CA TRP A 62 -5.22 -8.69 -12.55
C TRP A 62 -4.57 -9.21 -13.83
N ALA A 63 -3.40 -9.85 -13.73
CA ALA A 63 -2.71 -10.47 -14.85
C ALA A 63 -3.56 -11.58 -15.50
N ILE A 64 -4.22 -12.42 -14.70
CA ILE A 64 -5.14 -13.46 -15.21
C ILE A 64 -6.32 -12.82 -15.95
N ALA A 65 -6.97 -11.82 -15.36
CA ALA A 65 -8.08 -11.12 -16.01
C ALA A 65 -7.67 -10.48 -17.34
N TRP A 66 -6.46 -9.89 -17.39
CA TRP A 66 -5.92 -9.31 -18.61
C TRP A 66 -5.62 -10.36 -19.69
N ALA A 67 -5.06 -11.51 -19.30
CA ALA A 67 -4.85 -12.63 -20.22
C ALA A 67 -6.17 -13.10 -20.85
N TRP A 68 -7.22 -13.26 -20.04
CA TRP A 68 -8.55 -13.60 -20.54
C TRP A 68 -9.12 -12.57 -21.51
N ARG A 69 -8.90 -11.29 -21.25
CA ARG A 69 -9.30 -10.22 -22.18
C ARG A 69 -8.60 -10.35 -23.54
N LEU A 70 -7.31 -10.67 -23.56
CA LEU A 70 -6.57 -10.90 -24.80
C LEU A 70 -7.08 -12.12 -25.55
N PHE A 71 -7.35 -13.22 -24.85
CA PHE A 71 -7.95 -14.42 -25.45
C PHE A 71 -9.32 -14.12 -26.06
N ALA A 72 -10.20 -13.41 -25.34
CA ALA A 72 -11.52 -13.04 -25.85
C ALA A 72 -11.43 -12.13 -27.10
N ALA A 73 -10.47 -11.21 -27.13
CA ALA A 73 -10.23 -10.35 -28.29
C ALA A 73 -9.72 -11.13 -29.51
N MET A 74 -8.96 -12.21 -29.30
CA MET A 74 -8.50 -13.09 -30.39
C MET A 74 -9.60 -14.01 -30.92
N VAL A 75 -10.52 -14.47 -30.07
CA VAL A 75 -11.59 -15.41 -30.45
C VAL A 75 -12.79 -14.73 -31.09
N HIS A 76 -13.06 -13.45 -30.77
CA HIS A 76 -14.06 -12.64 -31.47
C HIS A 76 -13.36 -11.58 -32.34
N PRO A 77 -12.81 -11.95 -33.51
CA PRO A 77 -12.46 -10.96 -34.50
C PRO A 77 -13.74 -10.22 -34.86
N SER A 78 -13.73 -8.91 -34.69
CA SER A 78 -14.87 -8.02 -34.88
C SER A 78 -15.58 -8.29 -36.22
N SER A 79 -16.76 -8.90 -36.18
CA SER A 79 -17.74 -8.76 -37.24
C SER A 79 -18.33 -7.35 -37.14
N GLN A 80 -17.58 -6.34 -37.59
CA GLN A 80 -18.15 -5.03 -37.87
C GLN A 80 -19.06 -5.17 -39.11
N PRO A 81 -20.34 -4.76 -39.05
CA PRO A 81 -21.16 -4.62 -40.24
C PRO A 81 -20.50 -3.59 -41.15
N GLN A 82 -20.31 -3.94 -42.42
CA GLN A 82 -19.93 -2.98 -43.46
C GLN A 82 -21.09 -2.01 -43.67
N GLU A 83 -21.18 -0.96 -42.87
CA GLU A 83 -21.89 0.26 -43.27
C GLU A 83 -20.94 1.04 -44.19
N LYS A 84 -20.85 0.59 -45.44
CA LYS A 84 -20.30 1.37 -46.54
C LYS A 84 -21.42 1.67 -47.51
N GLU A 85 -21.81 2.94 -47.50
CA GLU A 85 -22.12 3.73 -48.69
C GLU A 85 -22.82 2.97 -49.83
N MET A 86 -24.16 2.93 -49.78
CA MET A 86 -24.95 3.00 -50.99
C MET A 86 -26.34 3.55 -50.67
N SER A 87 -26.47 4.88 -50.64
CA SER A 87 -27.43 5.64 -51.46
C SER A 87 -27.33 7.13 -51.18
#